data_AF-A0A7T5RR43-F1
#
_entry.id   AF-A0A7T5RR43-F1
#
_cell.length_a   1.000
_cell.length_b   1.000
_cell.length_c   1.000
_cell.angle_alpha   90.00
_cell.angle_beta   90.00
_cell.angle_gamma   90.00
#
_symmetry.space_group_name_H-M   'P 1'
#
loop_
_entity.id
_entity.type
_entity.pdbx_description
1 polymer ?
#
loop_
_entity_poly.entity_id
_entity_poly.type
_entity_poly.pdbx_seq_one_letter_code
_entity_poly.pdbx_strand_id
1 'polypeptide(L)' 'MKLLGQGTVDLRSFKEKVRAKLPADSPVVSDLLQEPDAMPADRAAVLIPHYLRRLERELESYQVSGPAVLARP' A
#
# COMPACT_ATOMS: atom_id res chain seq x y z
N MET A 1 18.57 16.86 24.13
CA MET A 1 18.53 15.79 23.10
C MET A 1 17.08 15.61 22.70
N LYS A 2 16.69 16.02 21.49
CA LYS A 2 15.31 15.93 21.01
C LYS A 2 15.13 14.50 20.48
N LEU A 3 14.29 13.69 21.13
CA LEU A 3 13.95 12.34 20.69
C LEU A 3 13.20 12.42 19.36
N LEU A 4 13.93 12.40 18.24
CA LEU A 4 13.39 12.16 16.92
C LEU A 4 12.98 10.67 16.85
N GLY A 5 11.80 10.34 17.39
CA GLY A 5 11.36 8.94 17.44
C GLY A 5 9.97 8.70 18.05
N GLN A 6 9.30 9.73 18.58
CA GLN A 6 7.98 9.59 19.21
C GLN A 6 6.81 10.00 18.30
N GLY A 7 6.96 9.89 16.98
CA GLY A 7 5.85 10.06 16.05
C GLY A 7 5.17 8.72 15.79
N THR A 8 3.86 8.66 15.82
CA THR A 8 3.11 7.59 15.16
C THR A 8 2.84 8.00 13.72
N VAL A 9 3.01 7.08 12.78
CA VAL A 9 2.60 7.30 11.39
C VAL A 9 1.15 6.86 11.26
N ASP A 10 0.32 7.77 10.75
CA ASP A 10 -1.05 7.47 10.35
C ASP A 10 -1.03 6.67 9.06
N LEU A 11 -1.34 5.38 9.17
CA LEU A 11 -1.53 4.49 8.03
C LEU A 11 -2.95 4.52 7.50
N ARG A 12 -3.93 5.06 8.25
CA ARG A 12 -5.31 5.19 7.78
C ARG A 12 -5.37 5.96 6.46
N SER A 13 -4.77 7.14 6.42
CA SER A 13 -4.71 7.96 5.20
C SER A 13 -4.00 7.26 4.04
N PHE A 14 -3.00 6.42 4.36
CA PHE A 14 -2.29 5.61 3.36
C PHE A 14 -3.18 4.48 2.83
N LYS A 15 -3.85 3.72 3.71
CA LYS A 15 -4.80 2.65 3.35
C LYS A 15 -5.92 3.16 2.46
N GLU A 16 -6.49 4.32 2.76
CA GLU A 16 -7.53 4.92 1.94
C GLU A 16 -7.03 5.23 0.52
N LYS A 17 -5.82 5.80 0.40
CA LYS A 17 -5.20 6.04 -0.91
C LYS A 17 -4.89 4.74 -1.66
N VAL A 18 -4.44 3.70 -0.96
CA VAL A 18 -4.16 2.40 -1.56
C VAL A 18 -5.44 1.74 -2.05
N ARG A 19 -6.51 1.73 -1.25
CA ARG A 19 -7.83 1.23 -1.62
C ARG A 19 -8.45 2.01 -2.79
N ALA A 20 -8.13 3.30 -2.93
CA ALA A 20 -8.57 4.09 -4.08
C ALA A 20 -7.83 3.75 -5.38
N LYS A 21 -6.64 3.14 -5.29
CA LYS A 21 -5.76 2.84 -6.45
C LYS A 21 -5.79 1.37 -6.87
N LEU A 22 -6.10 0.45 -5.96
CA LEU A 22 -6.14 -0.99 -6.19
C LEU A 22 -7.56 -1.52 -5.99
N PRO A 23 -7.96 -2.59 -6.72
CA PRO A 23 -9.23 -3.26 -6.47
C PRO A 23 -9.26 -3.84 -5.05
N ALA A 24 -10.46 -3.91 -4.47
CA ALA A 24 -10.66 -4.36 -3.09
C ALA A 24 -10.16 -5.79 -2.83
N ASP A 25 -10.20 -6.65 -3.85
CA ASP A 25 -9.70 -8.02 -3.83
C ASP A 25 -8.17 -8.13 -4.01
N SER A 26 -7.45 -7.01 -4.16
CA SER A 26 -5.99 -7.08 -4.29
C SER A 26 -5.38 -7.61 -2.98
N PRO A 27 -4.41 -8.55 -3.08
CA PRO A 27 -3.72 -9.08 -1.91
C PRO A 27 -3.00 -7.98 -1.12
N VAL A 28 -2.54 -6.91 -1.78
CA VAL A 28 -1.92 -5.76 -1.11
C VAL A 28 -2.92 -4.96 -0.28
N VAL A 29 -4.16 -4.81 -0.76
CA VAL A 29 -5.22 -4.14 0.01
C VAL A 29 -5.59 -4.98 1.23
N SER A 30 -5.75 -6.30 1.05
CA SER A 30 -6.04 -7.23 2.15
C SER A 30 -4.96 -7.23 3.24
N ASP A 31 -3.69 -7.34 2.84
CA ASP A 31 -2.52 -7.35 3.73
C ASP A 31 -2.37 -6.00 4.47
N LEU A 32 -2.58 -4.88 3.77
CA LEU A 32 -2.50 -3.55 4.37
C LEU A 32 -3.67 -3.26 5.33
N LEU A 33 -4.86 -3.80 5.09
CA LEU A 33 -6.02 -3.65 5.99
C LEU A 33 -5.83 -4.39 7.32
N GLN A 34 -4.99 -5.42 7.37
CA GLN A 34 -4.67 -6.16 8.60
C GLN A 34 -3.72 -5.40 9.53
N GLU A 35 -2.93 -4.45 9.01
CA GLU A 35 -2.05 -3.62 9.82
C GLU A 35 -2.84 -2.63 10.69
N PRO A 36 -2.30 -2.16 11.84
CA PRO A 36 -2.95 -1.14 12.64
C PRO A 36 -3.05 0.20 11.90
N ASP A 37 -4.06 1.03 12.20
CA ASP A 37 -4.23 2.36 11.58
C ASP A 37 -3.12 3.35 11.94
N ALA A 38 -2.43 3.11 13.06
CA ALA A 38 -1.28 3.88 13.48
C ALA A 38 -0.16 2.92 13.89
N MET A 39 1.07 3.20 13.45
CA MET A 39 2.24 2.45 13.88
C MET A 39 3.38 3.38 14.32
N PRO A 40 4.29 2.93 15.20
CA PRO A 40 5.48 3.71 15.56
C PRO A 40 6.29 4.09 14.32
N ALA A 41 6.77 5.34 14.23
CA ALA A 41 7.48 5.83 13.05
C ALA A 41 8.73 5.02 12.70
N ASP A 42 9.43 4.47 13.70
CA ASP A 42 10.59 3.59 13.49
C ASP A 42 10.21 2.31 12.75
N ARG A 43 9.11 1.67 13.18
CA ARG A 43 8.54 0.50 12.50
C ARG A 43 7.98 0.85 11.12
N ALA A 44 7.37 2.03 10.99
CA ALA A 44 6.84 2.53 9.73
C ALA A 44 7.91 2.76 8.68
N ALA A 45 9.06 3.30 9.10
CA ALA A 45 10.20 3.55 8.20
C ALA A 45 10.73 2.27 7.57
N VAL A 46 10.60 1.12 8.26
CA VAL A 46 10.98 -0.19 7.73
C VAL A 46 9.86 -0.77 6.85
N LEU A 47 8.61 -0.75 7.32
CA LEU A 47 7.51 -1.45 6.65
C LEU A 47 6.94 -0.71 5.43
N ILE A 48 6.83 0.62 5.46
CA ILE A 48 6.24 1.41 4.36
C ILE A 48 6.97 1.20 3.03
N PRO A 49 8.32 1.21 2.96
CA PRO A 49 9.03 0.92 1.70
C PRO A 49 8.72 -0.47 1.14
N HIS A 50 8.50 -1.47 1.99
CA HIS A 50 8.10 -2.81 1.56
C HIS A 50 6.69 -2.82 0.98
N TYR A 51 5.74 -2.15 1.62
CA TYR A 51 4.38 -1.99 1.11
C TYR A 51 4.36 -1.24 -0.22
N LEU A 52 5.13 -0.15 -0.35
CA LEU A 52 5.22 0.62 -1.59
C LEU A 52 5.76 -0.23 -2.75
N ARG A 53 6.86 -0.97 -2.54
CA ARG A 53 7.39 -1.87 -3.59
C ARG A 53 6.39 -2.97 -3.98
N ARG A 54 5.63 -3.48 -3.03
CA ARG A 54 4.59 -4.49 -3.29
C ARG A 54 3.43 -3.90 -4.08
N LEU A 55 3.00 -2.71 -3.71
CA LEU A 55 1.97 -1.94 -4.40
C LEU A 55 2.38 -1.59 -5.83
N GLU A 56 3.62 -1.14 -6.04
CA GLU A 56 4.16 -0.88 -7.38
C GLU A 56 4.10 -2.14 -8.24
N ARG A 57 4.57 -3.29 -7.74
CA ARG A 57 4.50 -4.55 -8.48
C ARG A 57 3.07 -5.01 -8.78
N GLU A 58 2.14 -4.85 -7.86
CA GLU A 58 0.73 -5.15 -8.12
C GLU A 58 0.16 -4.19 -9.16
N LEU A 59 0.42 -2.89 -9.04
CA LEU A 59 -0.04 -1.89 -10.03
C LEU A 59 0.58 -2.12 -11.41
N GLU A 60 1.85 -2.54 -11.49
CA GLU A 60 2.48 -2.97 -12.72
C GLU A 60 1.81 -4.24 -13.26
N SER A 61 1.51 -5.23 -12.40
CA SER A 61 0.79 -6.44 -12.79
C SER A 61 -0.62 -6.14 -13.32
N TYR A 62 -1.34 -5.20 -12.71
CA TYR A 62 -2.65 -4.72 -13.17
C TYR A 62 -2.56 -3.87 -14.45
N GLN A 63 -1.45 -3.18 -14.70
CA GLN A 63 -1.24 -2.42 -15.94
C GLN A 63 -0.79 -3.32 -17.10
N VAL A 64 0.07 -4.31 -16.82
CA VAL A 64 0.49 -5.35 -17.77
C VAL A 64 -0.68 -6.29 -18.08
N SER A 65 -1.55 -6.54 -17.09
CA SER A 65 -2.88 -7.14 -17.25
C SER A 65 -3.97 -6.08 -17.34
N GLY A 66 -3.70 -4.95 -18.02
CA GLY A 66 -4.76 -4.08 -18.52
C GLY A 66 -5.80 -4.94 -19.25
N PRO A 67 -7.07 -4.53 -19.30
CA PRO A 67 -8.15 -5.41 -19.73
C PRO A 67 -7.78 -6.04 -21.07
N ALA A 68 -7.52 -7.35 -21.06
CA ALA A 68 -7.64 -8.18 -22.24
C ALA A 68 -9.15 -8.34 -22.58
N VAL A 69 -9.86 -7.20 -22.58
CA VAL A 69 -11.22 -7.00 -23.01
C VAL A 69 -11.10 -5.80 -23.95
N LEU A 70 -11.20 -6.08 -25.26
CA LEU A 70 -10.98 -5.19 -26.43
C LEU A 70 -9.50 -5.17 -26.86
N ALA A 71 -9.04 -5.86 -27.91
CA ALA A 71 -9.74 -6.25 -29.12
C ALA A 71 -9.04 -7.47 -29.75
N ARG A 72 -9.83 -8.53 -29.97
CA ARG A 72 -9.71 -9.34 -31.19
C ARG A 72 -10.05 -8.41 -32.36
N PRO A 73 -9.15 -8.29 -33.35
CA PRO A 73 -9.45 -8.87 -34.66
C PRO A 73 -8.40 -9.89 -35.10
#